data_AF-A0A9Q0PUU1-F1
#
_entry.id   AF-A0A9Q0PUU1-F1
#
_cell.length_a   1.000
_cell.length_b   1.000
_cell.length_c   1.000
_cell.angle_alpha   90.00
_cell.angle_beta   90.00
_cell.angle_gamma   90.00
#
_symmetry.space_group_name_H-M   'P 1'
#
loop_
_entity.id
_entity.type
_entity.pdbx_description
1 polymer ?
#
loop_
_entity_poly.entity_id
_entity_poly.type
_entity_poly.pdbx_seq_one_letter_code
_entity_poly.pdbx_strand_id
1 'polypeptide(L)'
;MVHQKKKLVQEVSGWLRIHDDGSVDRTWTGPPEVKFMAEPVPPHEEFKEGVAVLRSKSEMEQPESPFLTLDMVDSFLKLALPEGCTKDHPFTRPGGHAAPPLDGLNLPPFLLCVAESDLIRDTQMEYYEAMKEASKDLELLINPGVGHSFYLNKIAVDMDPHTAAQTTALMEGIIEFIKKH
;
A
#
# COMPACT_ATOMS: atom_id res chain seq x y z
N MET A 1 -22.98 -37.84 -0.03
CA MET A 1 -22.64 -37.22 1.27
C MET A 1 -23.30 -35.87 1.32
N VAL A 2 -24.12 -35.61 2.35
CA VAL A 2 -24.86 -34.36 2.50
C VAL A 2 -23.85 -33.26 2.83
N HIS A 3 -23.63 -32.30 1.93
CA HIS A 3 -22.87 -31.09 2.27
C HIS A 3 -23.66 -30.36 3.35
N GLN A 4 -23.15 -30.40 4.58
CA GLN A 4 -23.70 -29.62 5.68
C GLN A 4 -23.59 -28.14 5.28
N LYS A 5 -24.72 -27.43 5.22
CA LYS A 5 -24.73 -26.00 4.91
C LYS A 5 -23.95 -25.29 6.02
N LYS A 6 -22.72 -24.86 5.69
CA LYS A 6 -21.88 -24.07 6.59
C LYS A 6 -22.58 -22.77 6.92
N LYS A 7 -22.63 -22.40 8.20
CA LYS A 7 -23.29 -21.17 8.61
C LYS A 7 -22.32 -20.02 8.43
N LEU A 8 -22.74 -18.95 7.76
CA LEU A 8 -21.97 -17.72 7.67
C LEU A 8 -21.94 -17.04 9.04
N VAL A 9 -20.73 -16.77 9.54
CA VAL A 9 -20.48 -16.06 10.79
C VAL A 9 -20.24 -14.59 10.53
N GLN A 10 -19.40 -14.29 9.54
CA GLN A 10 -19.04 -12.92 9.20
C GLN A 10 -18.77 -12.81 7.71
N GLU A 11 -19.24 -11.71 7.12
CA GLU A 11 -18.90 -11.30 5.78
C GLU A 11 -18.23 -9.93 5.83
N VAL A 12 -17.08 -9.82 5.17
CA VAL A 12 -16.33 -8.57 5.05
C VAL A 12 -16.48 -8.08 3.62
N SER A 13 -17.50 -7.26 3.37
CA SER A 13 -17.68 -6.47 2.15
C SER A 13 -17.48 -7.23 0.82
N GLY A 14 -17.94 -8.48 0.73
CA GLY A 14 -17.81 -9.32 -0.48
C GLY A 14 -16.43 -9.98 -0.72
N TRP A 15 -15.45 -9.74 0.15
CA TRP A 15 -14.07 -10.25 0.05
C TRP A 15 -13.84 -11.56 0.81
N LEU A 16 -14.47 -11.69 1.96
CA LEU A 16 -14.16 -12.72 2.93
C LEU A 16 -15.43 -13.16 3.62
N ARG A 17 -15.68 -14.47 3.63
CA ARG A 17 -16.77 -15.10 4.37
C ARG A 17 -16.18 -16.11 5.34
N ILE A 18 -16.38 -15.86 6.63
CA ILE A 18 -15.93 -16.75 7.71
C ILE A 18 -17.12 -17.62 8.10
N HIS A 19 -16.89 -18.93 8.16
CA HIS A 19 -17.89 -19.91 8.54
C HIS A 19 -17.72 -20.39 9.98
N ASP A 20 -18.76 -21.00 10.53
CA ASP A 20 -18.82 -21.50 11.91
C ASP A 20 -17.87 -22.67 12.19
N ASP A 21 -17.46 -23.38 11.14
CA ASP A 21 -16.41 -24.40 11.18
C ASP A 21 -14.98 -23.83 11.11
N GLY A 22 -14.85 -22.50 11.12
CA GLY A 22 -13.57 -21.79 10.98
C GLY A 22 -13.04 -21.73 9.55
N SER A 23 -13.75 -22.30 8.57
CA SER A 23 -13.36 -22.19 7.16
C SER A 23 -13.62 -20.79 6.62
N VAL A 24 -12.82 -20.42 5.63
CA VAL A 24 -12.82 -19.10 5.01
C VAL A 24 -13.07 -19.26 3.51
N ASP A 25 -14.10 -18.59 2.99
CA ASP A 25 -14.37 -18.47 1.56
C ASP A 25 -13.98 -17.06 1.09
N ARG A 26 -13.07 -17.00 0.11
CA ARG A 26 -12.54 -15.76 -0.50
C ARG A 26 -13.13 -15.47 -1.88
N THR A 27 -14.15 -16.24 -2.30
CA THR A 27 -14.80 -16.03 -3.59
C THR A 27 -15.51 -14.69 -3.58
N TRP A 28 -15.12 -13.81 -4.52
CA TRP A 28 -15.72 -12.49 -4.70
C TRP A 28 -17.23 -12.57 -4.96
N THR A 29 -18.02 -11.88 -4.15
CA THR A 29 -19.48 -11.79 -4.29
C THR A 29 -20.00 -10.37 -4.47
N GLY A 30 -19.12 -9.36 -4.52
CA GLY A 30 -19.51 -7.97 -4.70
C GLY A 30 -19.65 -7.55 -6.18
N PRO A 31 -19.76 -6.24 -6.46
CA PRO A 31 -20.01 -5.72 -7.80
C PRO A 31 -18.97 -6.18 -8.84
N PRO A 32 -19.36 -6.51 -10.09
CA PRO A 32 -18.43 -6.95 -11.13
C PRO A 32 -17.34 -5.92 -11.45
N GLU A 33 -17.62 -4.63 -11.26
CA GLU A 33 -16.73 -3.51 -11.57
C GLU A 33 -15.44 -3.53 -10.74
N VAL A 34 -15.48 -4.17 -9.57
CA VAL A 34 -14.32 -4.32 -8.66
C VAL A 34 -13.81 -5.76 -8.60
N LYS A 35 -14.34 -6.67 -9.42
CA LYS A 35 -13.96 -8.09 -9.42
C LYS A 35 -12.47 -8.30 -9.73
N PHE A 36 -11.89 -7.44 -10.58
CA PHE A 36 -10.47 -7.46 -10.92
C PHE A 36 -9.53 -7.35 -9.71
N MET A 37 -10.02 -6.81 -8.60
CA MET A 37 -9.28 -6.69 -7.34
C MET A 37 -9.23 -8.01 -6.54
N ALA A 38 -10.15 -8.93 -6.82
CA ALA A 38 -10.29 -10.20 -6.09
C ALA A 38 -9.88 -11.41 -6.95
N GLU A 39 -9.75 -11.24 -8.27
CA GLU A 39 -9.31 -12.29 -9.17
C GLU A 39 -7.80 -12.50 -9.08
N PRO A 40 -7.34 -13.72 -8.78
CA PRO A 40 -5.92 -14.03 -8.79
C PRO A 40 -5.37 -13.93 -10.21
N VAL A 41 -4.23 -13.24 -10.35
CA VAL A 41 -3.49 -13.19 -11.61
C VAL A 41 -2.68 -14.49 -11.74
N PRO A 42 -2.81 -15.27 -12.83
CA PRO A 42 -2.06 -16.53 -13.00
C PRO A 42 -0.55 -16.29 -13.00
N PRO A 43 0.29 -17.26 -12.61
CA PRO A 43 1.75 -17.16 -12.71
C PRO A 43 2.27 -17.30 -14.17
N HIS A 44 3.47 -16.80 -14.47
CA HIS A 44 4.10 -16.76 -15.81
C HIS A 44 5.58 -17.23 -15.76
N GLU A 45 6.24 -17.56 -16.89
CA GLU A 45 7.61 -18.14 -16.91
C GLU A 45 8.73 -17.16 -16.52
N GLU A 46 8.44 -15.86 -16.45
CA GLU A 46 9.19 -14.86 -15.67
C GLU A 46 8.46 -14.61 -14.34
N PHE A 47 9.22 -14.37 -13.26
CA PHE A 47 8.86 -14.42 -11.82
C PHE A 47 8.80 -15.81 -11.18
N LYS A 48 9.41 -15.94 -9.99
CA LYS A 48 9.27 -17.10 -9.10
C LYS A 48 9.18 -16.68 -7.64
N GLU A 49 8.25 -17.30 -6.92
CA GLU A 49 8.03 -17.17 -5.47
C GLU A 49 7.45 -15.86 -4.94
N GLY A 50 6.75 -15.09 -5.79
CA GLY A 50 5.80 -14.06 -5.34
C GLY A 50 6.41 -12.83 -4.65
N VAL A 51 7.74 -12.75 -4.57
CA VAL A 51 8.48 -11.57 -4.13
C VAL A 51 8.96 -10.79 -5.35
N ALA A 52 8.96 -9.47 -5.23
CA ALA A 52 9.65 -8.57 -6.13
C ALA A 52 11.07 -9.06 -6.47
N VAL A 53 11.34 -9.50 -7.70
CA VAL A 53 12.68 -10.01 -8.04
C VAL A 53 13.73 -8.89 -8.15
N LEU A 54 13.30 -7.64 -8.33
CA LEU A 54 14.18 -6.48 -8.18
C LEU A 54 13.61 -5.56 -7.11
N ARG A 55 14.41 -5.41 -6.04
CA ARG A 55 14.31 -4.31 -5.11
C ARG A 55 14.43 -3.02 -5.91
N SER A 56 13.58 -2.04 -5.60
CA SER A 56 13.76 -0.68 -6.08
C SER A 56 15.12 -0.14 -5.64
N LYS A 57 15.52 1.00 -6.21
CA LYS A 57 16.76 1.65 -5.79
C LYS A 57 16.67 2.04 -4.31
N SER A 58 15.51 2.55 -3.87
CA SER A 58 15.28 2.85 -2.45
C SER A 58 15.36 1.61 -1.56
N GLU A 59 14.81 0.47 -1.98
CA GLU A 59 14.86 -0.77 -1.20
C GLU A 59 16.29 -1.32 -1.06
N MET A 60 17.19 -1.00 -2.00
CA MET A 60 18.60 -1.41 -1.96
C MET A 60 19.51 -0.43 -1.22
N GLU A 61 19.21 0.86 -1.29
CA GLU A 61 20.11 1.92 -0.80
C GLU A 61 19.70 2.48 0.56
N GLN A 62 18.41 2.48 0.89
CA GLN A 62 17.92 3.06 2.14
C GLN A 62 18.12 2.10 3.32
N PRO A 63 18.42 2.63 4.52
CA PRO A 63 18.62 1.81 5.69
C PRO A 63 17.30 1.22 6.19
N GLU A 64 17.35 -0.04 6.63
CA GLU A 64 16.27 -0.63 7.42
C GLU A 64 16.19 0.01 8.81
N SER A 65 15.01 -0.04 9.43
CA SER A 65 14.78 0.49 10.77
C SER A 65 13.86 -0.43 11.58
N PRO A 66 13.75 -0.23 12.91
CA PRO A 66 12.76 -0.96 13.73
C PRO A 66 11.30 -0.78 13.28
N PHE A 67 10.99 0.26 12.48
CA PHE A 67 9.64 0.50 11.95
C PHE A 67 9.39 -0.20 10.62
N LEU A 68 10.43 -0.49 9.84
CA LEU A 68 10.29 -1.18 8.56
C LEU A 68 11.61 -1.83 8.13
N THR A 69 11.52 -3.11 7.78
CA THR A 69 12.57 -3.92 7.16
C THR A 69 12.03 -4.51 5.85
N LEU A 70 12.90 -4.96 4.97
CA LEU A 70 12.53 -5.65 3.73
C LEU A 70 11.74 -6.93 4.04
N ASP A 71 12.14 -7.67 5.06
CA ASP A 71 11.43 -8.87 5.52
C ASP A 71 10.00 -8.55 5.99
N MET A 72 9.80 -7.40 6.68
CA MET A 72 8.48 -6.93 7.06
C MET A 72 7.65 -6.53 5.82
N VAL A 73 8.24 -5.82 4.86
CA VAL A 73 7.56 -5.46 3.60
C VAL A 73 7.07 -6.72 2.88
N ASP A 74 7.96 -7.70 2.66
CA ASP A 74 7.61 -8.95 1.98
C ASP A 74 6.54 -9.73 2.73
N SER A 75 6.64 -9.78 4.07
CA SER A 75 5.64 -10.44 4.92
C SER A 75 4.28 -9.76 4.87
N PHE A 76 4.24 -8.43 4.94
CA PHE A 76 2.99 -7.67 4.86
C PHE A 76 2.33 -7.83 3.49
N LEU A 77 3.10 -7.78 2.40
CA LEU A 77 2.58 -8.01 1.05
C LEU A 77 2.00 -9.43 0.91
N LYS A 78 2.73 -10.45 1.38
CA LYS A 78 2.27 -11.85 1.34
C LYS A 78 0.98 -12.08 2.13
N LEU A 79 0.80 -11.37 3.24
CA LEU A 79 -0.41 -11.46 4.06
C LEU A 79 -1.58 -10.64 3.50
N ALA A 80 -1.30 -9.50 2.85
CA ALA A 80 -2.31 -8.59 2.33
C ALA A 80 -2.87 -9.01 0.97
N LEU A 81 -2.09 -9.72 0.15
CA LEU A 81 -2.47 -10.08 -1.20
C LEU A 81 -3.22 -11.42 -1.27
N PRO A 82 -4.14 -11.59 -2.25
CA PRO A 82 -4.73 -12.89 -2.54
C PRO A 82 -3.65 -13.94 -2.87
N GLU A 83 -3.95 -15.20 -2.57
CA GLU A 83 -3.02 -16.29 -2.82
C GLU A 83 -2.71 -16.40 -4.33
N GLY A 84 -1.41 -16.49 -4.66
CA GLY A 84 -0.93 -16.52 -6.04
C GLY A 84 -0.66 -15.13 -6.65
N CYS A 85 -1.08 -14.05 -6.00
CA CYS A 85 -0.79 -12.69 -6.48
C CYS A 85 0.65 -12.25 -6.17
N THR A 86 1.15 -11.31 -6.97
CA THR A 86 2.47 -10.68 -6.84
C THR A 86 2.34 -9.22 -6.38
N LYS A 87 3.47 -8.55 -6.09
CA LYS A 87 3.50 -7.11 -5.79
C LYS A 87 2.96 -6.20 -6.91
N ASP A 88 2.78 -6.71 -8.13
CA ASP A 88 2.18 -5.96 -9.24
C ASP A 88 0.63 -5.98 -9.20
N HIS A 89 0.05 -6.60 -8.17
CA HIS A 89 -1.38 -6.57 -7.95
C HIS A 89 -1.89 -5.12 -7.78
N PRO A 90 -3.09 -4.76 -8.28
CA PRO A 90 -3.61 -3.40 -8.22
C PRO A 90 -3.69 -2.78 -6.81
N PHE A 91 -3.72 -3.61 -5.77
CA PHE A 91 -3.68 -3.16 -4.36
C PHE A 91 -2.37 -2.54 -3.95
N THR A 92 -1.28 -3.06 -4.48
CA THR A 92 0.08 -2.68 -4.13
C THR A 92 0.68 -1.79 -5.20
N ARG A 93 0.17 -1.88 -6.44
CA ARG A 93 0.59 -1.06 -7.57
C ARG A 93 -0.60 -0.46 -8.34
N PRO A 94 -1.29 0.54 -7.78
CA PRO A 94 -2.49 1.14 -8.37
C PRO A 94 -2.26 1.92 -9.69
N GLY A 95 -1.00 2.16 -10.10
CA GLY A 95 -0.64 2.69 -11.42
C GLY A 95 -0.01 1.66 -12.37
N GLY A 96 0.01 0.38 -11.99
CA GLY A 96 0.62 -0.69 -12.78
C GLY A 96 -0.29 -1.21 -13.91
N HIS A 97 0.26 -2.03 -14.81
CA HIS A 97 -0.47 -2.58 -15.96
C HIS A 97 -1.73 -3.38 -15.60
N ALA A 98 -1.77 -3.98 -14.41
CA ALA A 98 -2.92 -4.74 -13.92
C ALA A 98 -4.02 -3.86 -13.30
N ALA A 99 -3.72 -2.59 -12.99
CA ALA A 99 -4.66 -1.69 -12.33
C ALA A 99 -5.61 -1.04 -13.37
N PRO A 100 -6.87 -0.73 -12.99
CA PRO A 100 -7.76 0.03 -13.85
C PRO A 100 -7.20 1.42 -14.14
N PRO A 101 -7.60 2.03 -15.26
CA PRO A 101 -7.23 3.40 -15.57
C PRO A 101 -7.64 4.35 -14.45
N LEU A 102 -6.71 5.23 -14.04
CA LEU A 102 -6.99 6.33 -13.13
C LEU A 102 -7.79 7.44 -13.84
N ASP A 103 -7.73 7.50 -15.17
CA ASP A 103 -8.43 8.48 -16.00
C ASP A 103 -9.95 8.46 -15.77
N GLY A 104 -10.54 9.65 -15.69
CA GLY A 104 -11.99 9.79 -15.47
C GLY A 104 -12.46 9.53 -14.02
N LEU A 105 -11.60 9.02 -13.12
CA LEU A 105 -11.94 8.94 -11.70
C LEU A 105 -12.04 10.35 -11.08
N ASN A 106 -13.17 10.65 -10.45
CA ASN A 106 -13.38 11.87 -9.68
C ASN A 106 -12.87 11.67 -8.25
N LEU A 107 -11.58 11.91 -8.04
CA LEU A 107 -10.90 11.75 -6.76
C LEU A 107 -10.76 13.12 -6.07
N PRO A 108 -10.85 13.20 -4.73
CA PRO A 108 -10.58 14.45 -4.00
C PRO A 108 -9.11 14.87 -4.16
N PRO A 109 -8.72 16.08 -3.74
CA PRO A 109 -7.31 16.44 -3.62
C PRO A 109 -6.56 15.48 -2.68
N PHE A 110 -5.32 15.13 -3.01
CA PHE A 110 -4.45 14.28 -2.19
C PHE A 110 -3.17 15.00 -1.79
N LEU A 111 -2.79 14.88 -0.52
CA LEU A 111 -1.43 15.13 -0.07
C LEU A 111 -0.71 13.80 0.08
N LEU A 112 0.34 13.58 -0.70
CA LEU A 112 1.23 12.45 -0.53
C LEU A 112 2.45 12.88 0.30
N CYS A 113 2.57 12.32 1.50
CA CYS A 113 3.72 12.55 2.38
C CYS A 113 4.73 11.41 2.23
N VAL A 114 5.98 11.75 1.96
CA VAL A 114 7.08 10.81 1.68
C VAL A 114 8.27 11.14 2.56
N ALA A 115 8.84 10.14 3.22
CA ALA A 115 10.10 10.30 3.93
C ALA A 115 11.26 10.06 2.95
N GLU A 116 12.24 10.96 2.89
CA GLU A 116 13.33 10.88 1.90
C GLU A 116 14.14 9.59 2.01
N SER A 117 14.32 9.07 3.23
CA SER A 117 15.05 7.83 3.48
C SER A 117 14.14 6.62 3.69
N ASP A 118 12.92 6.65 3.14
CA ASP A 118 12.00 5.51 3.19
C ASP A 118 12.47 4.36 2.28
N LEU A 119 12.50 3.15 2.82
CA LEU A 119 12.81 1.91 2.11
C LEU A 119 11.94 1.72 0.87
N ILE A 120 10.66 2.06 0.97
CA ILE A 120 9.68 1.90 -0.11
C ILE A 120 9.41 3.20 -0.88
N ARG A 121 10.26 4.23 -0.72
CA ARG A 121 10.11 5.55 -1.36
C ARG A 121 9.83 5.46 -2.85
N ASP A 122 10.57 4.64 -3.59
CA ASP A 122 10.42 4.57 -5.04
C ASP A 122 9.01 4.10 -5.44
N THR A 123 8.42 3.14 -4.70
CA THR A 123 7.03 2.70 -4.94
C THR A 123 6.00 3.77 -4.60
N GLN A 124 6.26 4.59 -3.57
CA GLN A 124 5.42 5.76 -3.25
C GLN A 124 5.48 6.79 -4.39
N MET A 125 6.67 7.01 -4.97
CA MET A 125 6.88 7.94 -6.09
C MET A 125 6.30 7.41 -7.41
N GLU A 126 6.30 6.09 -7.65
CA GLU A 126 5.57 5.50 -8.78
C GLU A 126 4.07 5.82 -8.71
N TYR A 127 3.47 5.74 -7.52
CA TYR A 127 2.07 6.15 -7.33
C TYR A 127 1.86 7.64 -7.58
N TYR A 128 2.76 8.49 -7.07
CA TYR A 128 2.72 9.94 -7.31
C TYR A 128 2.70 10.27 -8.81
N GLU A 129 3.62 9.70 -9.57
CA GLU A 129 3.71 9.96 -11.01
C GLU A 129 2.50 9.42 -11.77
N ALA A 130 2.01 8.22 -11.44
CA ALA A 130 0.79 7.67 -12.06
C ALA A 130 -0.45 8.56 -11.83
N MET A 131 -0.63 9.09 -10.62
CA MET A 131 -1.74 9.99 -10.30
C MET A 131 -1.58 11.36 -11.00
N LYS A 132 -0.34 11.85 -11.10
CA LYS A 132 -0.02 13.10 -11.79
C LYS A 132 -0.23 12.98 -13.31
N GLU A 133 0.17 11.87 -13.92
CA GLU A 133 -0.09 11.56 -15.34
C GLU A 133 -1.60 11.50 -15.63
N ALA A 134 -2.39 10.93 -14.70
CA ALA A 134 -3.85 10.90 -14.76
C ALA A 134 -4.54 12.24 -14.40
N SER A 135 -3.76 13.34 -14.32
CA SER A 135 -4.22 14.70 -14.04
C SER A 135 -5.03 14.83 -12.75
N LYS A 136 -4.65 14.09 -11.70
CA LYS A 136 -5.26 14.21 -10.36
C LYS A 136 -4.68 15.40 -9.60
N ASP A 137 -5.49 15.99 -8.72
CA ASP A 137 -5.06 17.07 -7.83
C ASP A 137 -4.19 16.47 -6.71
N LEU A 138 -2.88 16.59 -6.85
CA LEU A 138 -1.89 16.06 -5.92
C LEU A 138 -0.93 17.14 -5.44
N GLU A 139 -0.65 17.10 -4.15
CA GLU A 139 0.45 17.79 -3.50
C GLU A 139 1.42 16.75 -2.93
N LEU A 140 2.71 17.05 -3.01
CA LEU A 140 3.78 16.18 -2.53
C LEU A 140 4.56 16.88 -1.43
N LEU A 141 4.70 16.21 -0.29
CA LEU A 141 5.51 16.66 0.84
C LEU A 141 6.60 15.64 1.12
N ILE A 142 7.86 16.00 0.84
CA ILE A 142 9.02 15.15 1.13
C ILE A 142 9.71 15.66 2.40
N ASN A 143 9.85 14.80 3.40
CA ASN A 143 10.60 15.09 4.62
C ASN A 143 12.06 14.59 4.49
N PRO A 144 13.06 15.48 4.38
CA PRO A 144 14.46 15.08 4.19
C PRO A 144 15.07 14.37 5.39
N GLY A 145 15.98 13.42 5.13
CA GLY A 145 16.84 12.75 6.11
C GLY A 145 16.14 11.91 7.17
N VAL A 146 14.86 11.58 6.99
CA VAL A 146 14.08 10.74 7.90
C VAL A 146 13.59 9.49 7.19
N GLY A 147 13.44 8.40 7.95
CA GLY A 147 13.02 7.08 7.44
C GLY A 147 11.52 6.83 7.58
N HIS A 148 11.12 5.59 7.27
CA HIS A 148 9.73 5.15 7.33
C HIS A 148 9.08 5.43 8.70
N SER A 149 7.87 6.00 8.69
CA SER A 149 7.09 6.32 9.90
C SER A 149 7.85 7.07 11.01
N PHE A 150 8.82 7.92 10.66
CA PHE A 150 9.67 8.63 11.63
C PHE A 150 8.89 9.37 12.73
N TYR A 151 7.70 9.89 12.43
CA TYR A 151 6.81 10.58 13.37
C TYR A 151 6.24 9.68 14.48
N LEU A 152 6.35 8.35 14.36
CA LEU A 152 5.99 7.40 15.42
C LEU A 152 7.15 7.11 16.38
N ASN A 153 8.38 7.49 16.03
CA ASN A 153 9.55 7.29 16.89
C ASN A 153 9.63 8.38 17.97
N LYS A 154 8.81 8.28 19.02
CA LYS A 154 8.73 9.29 20.08
C LYS A 154 10.09 9.65 20.68
N ILE A 155 10.96 8.66 20.85
CA ILE A 155 12.32 8.88 21.39
C ILE A 155 13.12 9.75 20.43
N ALA A 156 13.13 9.44 19.13
CA ALA A 156 13.82 10.27 18.14
C ALA A 156 13.19 11.67 18.01
N VAL A 157 11.86 11.78 18.04
CA VAL A 157 11.15 13.07 18.03
C VAL A 157 11.55 13.94 19.22
N ASP A 158 11.78 13.35 20.39
CA ASP A 158 12.16 14.11 21.60
C ASP A 158 13.65 14.46 21.66
N MET A 159 14.50 13.57 21.12
CA MET A 159 15.95 13.61 21.36
C MET A 159 16.77 14.06 20.15
N ASP A 160 16.26 13.90 18.94
CA ASP A 160 16.93 14.29 17.69
C ASP A 160 16.26 15.55 17.09
N PRO A 161 16.94 16.72 17.11
CA PRO A 161 16.37 17.97 16.61
C PRO A 161 15.93 17.91 15.14
N HIS A 162 16.62 17.11 14.31
CA HIS A 162 16.26 16.96 12.90
C HIS A 162 14.92 16.22 12.75
N THR A 163 14.76 15.07 13.39
CA THR A 163 13.50 14.31 13.41
C THR A 163 12.35 15.12 13.99
N ALA A 164 12.60 15.91 15.05
CA ALA A 164 11.62 16.82 15.62
C ALA A 164 11.15 17.89 14.62
N ALA A 165 12.09 18.52 13.92
CA ALA A 165 11.82 19.52 12.90
C ALA A 165 11.04 18.92 11.71
N GLN A 166 11.42 17.74 11.24
CA GLN A 166 10.70 17.04 10.17
C GLN A 166 9.29 16.62 10.61
N THR A 167 9.10 16.24 11.88
CA THR A 167 7.77 15.89 12.40
C THR A 167 6.87 17.12 12.46
N THR A 168 7.43 18.25 12.86
CA THR A 168 6.73 19.54 12.86
C THR A 168 6.34 19.94 11.43
N ALA A 169 7.29 19.89 10.49
CA ALA A 169 7.06 20.21 9.08
C ALA A 169 5.99 19.31 8.44
N LEU A 170 5.97 18.00 8.76
CA LEU A 170 4.93 17.09 8.32
C LEU A 170 3.54 17.54 8.80
N MET A 171 3.41 17.86 10.10
CA MET A 171 2.14 18.30 10.67
C MET A 171 1.68 19.64 10.11
N GLU A 172 2.60 20.59 9.94
CA GLU A 172 2.31 21.89 9.34
C GLU A 172 1.84 21.75 7.89
N GLY A 173 2.51 20.92 7.08
CA GLY A 173 2.10 20.66 5.70
C GLY A 173 0.71 20.01 5.60
N ILE A 174 0.40 19.06 6.49
CA ILE A 174 -0.94 18.47 6.58
C ILE A 174 -1.99 19.53 6.96
N ILE A 175 -1.70 20.38 7.95
CA ILE A 175 -2.61 21.46 8.37
C ILE A 175 -2.84 22.48 7.25
N GLU A 176 -1.79 22.85 6.52
CA GLU A 176 -1.87 23.77 5.39
C GLU A 176 -2.74 23.19 4.27
N PHE A 177 -2.51 21.93 3.91
CA PHE A 177 -3.30 21.22 2.92
C PHE A 177 -4.79 21.18 3.29
N ILE A 178 -5.12 20.84 4.54
CA ILE A 178 -6.51 20.83 5.04
C ILE A 178 -7.14 22.23 5.04
N LYS A 179 -6.36 23.30 5.23
CA LYS A 179 -6.90 24.67 5.19
C LYS A 179 -7.15 25.16 3.76
N LYS A 180 -6.39 24.63 2.81
CA LYS A 180 -6.43 25.02 1.40
C LYS A 180 -7.62 24.40 0.66
N HIS A 181 -8.01 23.18 1.02
CA HIS A 181 -9.07 22.38 0.38
C HIS A 181 -10.26 22.14 1.29
#